data_AF-A0A523TFZ0-F1
#
_entry.id   AF-A0A523TFZ0-F1
#
_cell.length_a   1.000
_cell.length_b   1.000
_cell.length_c   1.000
_cell.angle_alpha   90.00
_cell.angle_beta   90.00
_cell.angle_gamma   90.00
#
_symmetry.space_group_name_H-M   'P 1'
#
loop_
_entity.id
_entity.type
_entity.pdbx_description
1 polymer ?
#
loop_
_entity_poly.entity_id
_entity_poly.type
_entity_poly.pdbx_seq_one_letter_code
_entity_poly.pdbx_strand_id
1 'polypeptide(L)'
;MLSLPGVEVTHVPVNAIEEVVEKSIETGAIIIVIHGETIAEPVEPGTNLKAANCKDVDILAHPGLLTKEVADQCKKNNVFER
;
A
#
# COMPACT_ATOMS: atom_id res chain seq x y z
N MET A 1 8.55 26.01 -1.47
CA MET A 1 7.79 24.84 -1.96
C MET A 1 8.57 23.61 -1.54
N LEU A 2 7.95 22.68 -0.81
CA LEU A 2 8.56 21.43 -0.41
C LEU A 2 7.99 20.33 -1.32
N SER A 3 8.86 19.54 -1.93
CA SER A 3 8.49 18.35 -2.70
C SER A 3 9.06 17.13 -1.98
N LEU A 4 8.23 16.11 -1.78
CA LEU A 4 8.63 14.84 -1.18
C LEU A 4 8.64 13.77 -2.28
N PRO A 5 9.76 13.04 -2.50
CA PRO A 5 9.78 11.90 -3.39
C PRO A 5 8.93 10.77 -2.82
N GLY A 6 8.11 10.17 -3.66
CA GLY A 6 7.29 9.01 -3.30
C GLY A 6 7.06 8.11 -4.49
N VAL A 7 6.54 6.91 -4.21
CA VAL A 7 6.21 5.90 -5.21
C VAL A 7 4.82 5.34 -4.95
N GLU A 8 4.10 5.06 -6.04
CA GLU A 8 2.91 4.22 -6.01
C GLU A 8 3.27 2.85 -6.59
N VAL A 9 3.09 1.81 -5.78
CA VAL A 9 3.32 0.42 -6.15
C VAL A 9 1.99 -0.14 -6.64
N THR A 10 1.95 -0.49 -7.92
CA THR A 10 0.77 -1.00 -8.61
C THR A 10 1.03 -2.40 -9.15
N HIS A 11 0.02 -3.28 -9.13
CA HIS A 11 0.04 -4.57 -9.88
C HIS A 11 1.23 -5.50 -9.56
N VAL A 12 1.70 -5.48 -8.33
CA VAL A 12 2.76 -6.38 -7.84
C VAL A 12 2.11 -7.60 -7.17
N PRO A 13 2.67 -8.82 -7.34
CA PRO A 13 2.18 -9.97 -6.59
C PRO A 13 2.16 -9.72 -5.09
N VAL A 14 1.12 -10.17 -4.38
CA VAL A 14 0.93 -9.93 -2.94
C VAL A 14 2.16 -10.32 -2.13
N ASN A 15 2.77 -11.45 -2.46
CA ASN A 15 3.94 -11.96 -1.76
C ASN A 15 5.23 -11.17 -2.01
N ALA A 16 5.27 -10.30 -3.03
CA ALA A 16 6.43 -9.46 -3.36
C ALA A 16 6.26 -8.00 -2.89
N ILE A 17 5.12 -7.63 -2.29
CA ILE A 17 4.87 -6.25 -1.82
C ILE A 17 5.98 -5.77 -0.87
N GLU A 18 6.36 -6.58 0.12
CA GLU A 18 7.39 -6.19 1.09
C GLU A 18 8.77 -5.97 0.43
N GLU A 19 9.15 -6.83 -0.51
CA GLU A 19 10.40 -6.68 -1.26
C GLU A 19 10.41 -5.38 -2.10
N VAL A 20 9.29 -5.04 -2.75
CA VAL A 20 9.19 -3.81 -3.54
C VAL A 20 9.14 -2.57 -2.65
N VAL A 21 8.49 -2.64 -1.49
CA VAL A 21 8.49 -1.58 -0.48
C VAL A 21 9.91 -1.33 0.02
N GLU A 22 10.64 -2.38 0.42
CA GLU A 22 12.04 -2.28 0.82
C GLU A 22 12.89 -1.64 -0.28
N LYS A 23 12.69 -2.07 -1.54
CA LYS A 23 13.42 -1.50 -2.67
C LYS A 23 13.11 -0.03 -2.90
N SER A 24 11.87 0.38 -2.63
CA SER A 24 11.43 1.77 -2.75
C SER A 24 12.16 2.67 -1.73
N ILE A 25 12.33 2.18 -0.50
CA ILE A 25 13.10 2.88 0.54
C ILE A 25 14.57 2.99 0.13
N GLU A 26 15.18 1.89 -0.33
CA GLU A 26 16.58 1.87 -0.79
C GLU A 26 16.85 2.88 -1.92
N THR A 27 15.85 3.13 -2.76
CA THR A 27 15.94 4.05 -3.91
C THR A 27 15.59 5.50 -3.54
N GLY A 28 15.24 5.77 -2.28
CA GLY A 28 15.05 7.11 -1.74
C GLY A 28 13.60 7.59 -1.72
N ALA A 29 12.61 6.70 -1.85
CA ALA A 29 11.21 7.06 -1.61
C ALA A 29 11.01 7.43 -0.13
N ILE A 30 10.34 8.56 0.11
CA ILE A 30 9.96 9.03 1.45
C ILE A 30 8.50 8.72 1.75
N ILE A 31 7.67 8.59 0.71
CA ILE A 31 6.26 8.20 0.81
C ILE A 31 6.02 6.98 -0.07
N ILE A 32 5.46 5.93 0.50
CA ILE A 32 5.16 4.67 -0.17
C ILE A 32 3.65 4.45 -0.17
N VAL A 33 3.10 4.34 -1.37
CA VAL A 33 1.68 4.12 -1.62
C VAL A 33 1.48 2.75 -2.25
N ILE A 34 0.53 1.97 -1.75
CA ILE A 34 0.08 0.74 -2.41
C ILE A 34 -1.26 0.99 -3.09
N HIS A 35 -1.37 0.60 -4.34
CA HIS A 35 -2.64 0.57 -5.07
C HIS A 35 -3.53 -0.55 -4.54
N GLY A 36 -4.69 -0.19 -4.00
CA GLY A 36 -5.61 -1.11 -3.34
C GLY A 36 -6.50 -1.90 -4.30
N GLU A 37 -7.14 -2.94 -3.78
CA GLU A 37 -8.04 -3.79 -4.56
C GLU A 37 -9.29 -3.02 -4.97
N THR A 38 -9.66 -3.10 -6.25
CA THR A 38 -10.79 -2.37 -6.82
C THR A 38 -11.56 -3.24 -7.81
N ILE A 39 -12.79 -2.83 -8.14
CA ILE A 39 -13.59 -3.44 -9.21
C ILE A 39 -13.23 -2.87 -10.60
N ALA A 40 -12.47 -1.76 -10.63
CA ALA A 40 -12.14 -1.05 -11.86
C ALA A 40 -11.05 -1.74 -12.69
N GLU A 41 -10.13 -2.44 -12.03
CA GLU A 41 -8.97 -3.09 -12.66
C GLU A 41 -8.51 -4.31 -11.83
N PRO A 42 -7.77 -5.27 -12.43
CA PRO A 42 -7.37 -6.48 -11.73
C PRO A 42 -6.25 -6.20 -10.72
N VAL A 43 -6.52 -6.44 -9.43
CA VAL A 43 -5.52 -6.40 -8.37
C VAL A 43 -5.60 -7.73 -7.62
N GLU A 44 -4.46 -8.32 -7.27
CA GLU A 44 -4.43 -9.67 -6.66
C GLU A 44 -5.11 -9.67 -5.29
N PRO A 45 -6.05 -10.61 -5.02
CA PRO A 45 -6.69 -10.76 -3.72
C PRO A 45 -5.68 -10.93 -2.57
N GLY A 46 -5.89 -10.19 -1.49
CA GLY A 46 -5.00 -10.09 -0.34
C GLY A 46 -4.10 -8.85 -0.36
N THR A 47 -4.07 -8.07 -1.45
CA THR A 47 -3.24 -6.87 -1.56
C THR A 47 -3.54 -5.87 -0.45
N ASN A 48 -4.82 -5.58 -0.21
CA ASN A 48 -5.25 -4.63 0.82
C ASN A 48 -4.76 -5.03 2.22
N LEU A 49 -4.95 -6.30 2.60
CA LEU A 49 -4.54 -6.80 3.91
C LEU A 49 -3.03 -6.84 4.06
N LYS A 50 -2.29 -7.21 3.00
CA LYS A 50 -0.83 -7.22 3.00
C LYS A 50 -0.27 -5.81 3.13
N ALA A 51 -0.80 -4.85 2.38
CA ALA A 51 -0.44 -3.44 2.46
C ALA A 51 -0.70 -2.87 3.87
N ALA A 52 -1.90 -3.11 4.42
CA ALA A 52 -2.27 -2.66 5.76
C ALA A 52 -1.36 -3.23 6.87
N ASN A 53 -0.72 -4.38 6.66
CA ASN A 53 0.21 -5.01 7.60
C ASN A 53 1.69 -4.73 7.30
N CYS A 54 2.00 -4.07 6.19
CA CYS A 54 3.38 -3.74 5.83
C CYS A 54 3.80 -2.46 6.57
N LYS A 55 4.84 -2.56 7.39
CA LYS A 55 5.23 -1.51 8.35
C LYS A 55 5.66 -0.21 7.66
N ASP A 56 6.25 -0.31 6.48
CA ASP A 56 6.84 0.83 5.76
C ASP A 56 5.93 1.37 4.65
N VAL A 57 4.67 0.91 4.58
CA VAL A 57 3.64 1.49 3.71
C VAL A 57 2.98 2.66 4.43
N ASP A 58 2.89 3.81 3.76
CA ASP A 58 2.26 5.00 4.32
C ASP A 58 0.77 5.08 3.96
N ILE A 59 0.42 4.69 2.72
CA ILE A 59 -0.92 4.89 2.15
C ILE A 59 -1.39 3.62 1.43
N LEU A 60 -2.61 3.19 1.73
CA LEU A 60 -3.38 2.27 0.90
C LEU A 60 -4.35 3.09 0.04
N ALA A 61 -4.00 3.30 -1.22
CA ALA A 61 -4.75 4.15 -2.14
C ALA A 61 -5.88 3.40 -2.82
N HIS A 62 -7.02 4.10 -2.97
CA HIS A 62 -8.26 3.68 -3.63
C HIS A 62 -8.64 2.19 -3.39
N PRO A 63 -8.68 1.72 -2.12
CA PRO A 63 -9.04 0.33 -1.80
C PRO A 63 -10.56 0.14 -1.94
N GLY A 64 -11.04 0.01 -3.17
CA GLY A 64 -12.46 -0.18 -3.48
C GLY A 64 -13.11 -1.37 -2.75
N LEU A 65 -12.35 -2.44 -2.49
CA LEU A 65 -12.79 -3.65 -1.78
C LEU A 65 -12.33 -3.66 -0.30
N LEU A 66 -12.49 -2.55 0.40
CA LEU A 66 -12.08 -2.43 1.80
C LEU A 66 -12.98 -3.25 2.76
N THR A 67 -12.36 -4.06 3.61
CA THR A 67 -13.06 -4.77 4.71
C THR A 67 -12.81 -4.07 6.04
N LYS A 68 -13.66 -4.33 7.04
CA LYS A 68 -13.46 -3.83 8.41
C LYS A 68 -12.12 -4.29 8.98
N GLU A 69 -11.71 -5.52 8.69
CA GLU A 69 -10.41 -6.06 9.13
C GLU A 69 -9.25 -5.24 8.56
N VAL A 70 -9.26 -4.96 7.26
CA VAL A 70 -8.21 -4.14 6.63
C VAL A 70 -8.19 -2.74 7.25
N ALA A 71 -9.34 -2.08 7.40
CA ALA A 71 -9.41 -0.75 8.01
C ALA A 71 -8.88 -0.73 9.46
N ASP A 72 -9.22 -1.76 10.25
CA ASP A 72 -8.71 -1.91 11.61
C ASP A 72 -7.17 -2.11 11.63
N GLN A 73 -6.61 -2.85 10.66
CA GLN A 73 -5.15 -2.99 10.52
C GLN A 73 -4.48 -1.69 10.06
N CYS A 74 -5.04 -0.99 9.08
CA CYS A 74 -4.53 0.30 8.62
C CYS A 74 -4.40 1.28 9.80
N LYS A 75 -5.48 1.43 10.58
CA LYS A 75 -5.49 2.25 11.79
C LYS A 75 -4.44 1.82 12.81
N LYS A 76 -4.29 0.51 13.04
CA LYS A 76 -3.32 -0.03 14.00
C LYS A 76 -1.88 0.26 13.59
N ASN A 77 -1.59 0.17 12.30
CA ASN A 77 -0.24 0.28 11.75
C ASN A 77 0.09 1.69 11.22
N ASN A 78 -0.82 2.65 11.37
CA ASN A 78 -0.71 4.02 10.86
C ASN A 78 -0.59 4.10 9.33
N VAL A 79 -1.19 3.14 8.62
CA VAL A 79 -1.37 3.22 7.17
C VAL A 79 -2.63 4.04 6.90
N PHE A 80 -2.54 5.06 6.06
CA PHE A 80 -3.69 5.87 5.71
C PHE A 80 -4.46 5.25 4.53
N GLU A 81 -5.73 4.91 4.72
CA GLU A 81 -6.60 4.34 3.69
C GLU A 81 -7.52 5.40 3.08
N ARG A 82 -7.52 5.55 1.75
CA ARG A 82 -8.42 6.51 1.08
C ARG A 82 -8.73 6.16 -0.36
#